data_AF-A0A5K0VLW9-F1
#
_entry.id   AF-A0A5K0VLW9-F1
#
_cell.length_a   1.000
_cell.length_b   1.000
_cell.length_c   1.000
_cell.angle_alpha   90.00
_cell.angle_beta   90.00
_cell.angle_gamma   90.00
#
_symmetry.space_group_name_H-M   'P 1'
#
loop_
_entity.id
_entity.type
_entity.pdbx_description
1 polymer ?
#
loop_
_entity_poly.entity_id
_entity_poly.type
_entity_poly.pdbx_seq_one_letter_code
_entity_poly.pdbx_strand_id
1 'polypeptide(L)'
;KAMFGENEWYFFSPRDRKYPNGARPNRAATSGYWKATGTDKPILTSGGMQKVGVKKALVFYGGRPPKGVKTNWIMHEYRLVDSGHSKPNSDVGNKKASLR
;
A
#
# COMPACT_ATOMS: atom_id res chain seq x y z
N LYS A 1 10.82 19.76 12.90
CA LYS A 1 9.67 19.18 13.63
C LYS A 1 8.42 19.60 12.85
N ALA A 2 7.48 18.70 12.54
CA ALA A 2 6.25 19.12 11.85
C ALA A 2 5.44 20.05 12.76
N MET A 3 4.88 21.12 12.20
CA MET A 3 4.12 22.13 12.96
C MET A 3 2.64 21.76 13.14
N PHE A 4 2.20 20.64 12.57
CA PHE A 4 0.81 20.16 12.59
C PHE A 4 0.78 18.62 12.69
N GLY A 5 -0.32 18.10 13.24
CA GLY A 5 -0.52 16.67 13.48
C GLY A 5 0.07 16.21 14.80
N GLU A 6 -0.80 15.98 15.79
CA GLU A 6 -0.39 15.47 17.11
C GLU A 6 -0.15 13.95 17.08
N ASN A 7 -1.02 13.22 16.37
CA ASN A 7 -1.03 11.76 16.34
C ASN A 7 -0.87 11.17 14.93
N GLU A 8 -1.11 11.96 13.88
CA GLU A 8 -1.06 11.52 12.49
C GLU A 8 -0.37 12.58 11.63
N TRP A 9 0.39 12.11 10.64
CA TRP A 9 1.07 12.96 9.67
C TRP A 9 0.75 12.50 8.25
N TYR A 10 0.57 13.48 7.38
CA TYR A 10 0.18 13.29 5.99
C TYR A 10 1.30 13.78 5.09
N PHE A 11 1.60 13.00 4.06
CA PHE A 11 2.67 13.28 3.11
C PHE A 11 2.23 12.90 1.70
N PHE A 12 2.66 13.68 0.71
CA PHE A 12 2.68 13.24 -0.68
C PHE A 12 4.07 12.65 -0.98
N SER A 13 4.10 11.45 -1.54
CA SER A 13 5.33 10.79 -1.95
C SER A 13 5.23 10.33 -3.41
N PRO A 14 6.31 10.44 -4.20
CA PRO A 14 6.37 9.82 -5.52
C PRO A 14 6.20 8.31 -5.41
N ARG A 15 5.47 7.72 -6.36
CA ARG A 15 5.29 6.28 -6.45
C ARG A 15 6.46 5.65 -7.20
N ASP A 16 7.58 5.44 -6.50
CA ASP A 16 8.71 4.72 -7.08
C ASP A 16 8.35 3.25 -7.33
N ARG A 17 8.66 2.74 -8.53
CA ARG A 17 8.40 1.35 -8.91
C ARG A 17 9.59 0.49 -8.50
N LYS A 18 9.33 -0.61 -7.78
CA LYS A 18 10.39 -1.55 -7.39
C LYS A 18 11.11 -2.17 -8.61
N TYR A 19 10.39 -2.31 -9.73
CA TYR A 19 10.92 -2.83 -10.99
C TYR A 19 10.45 -1.95 -12.15
N PRO A 20 11.25 -1.75 -13.21
CA PRO A 20 10.92 -0.86 -14.33
C PRO A 20 9.50 -1.08 -14.90
N ASN A 21 9.09 -2.35 -15.05
CA ASN A 21 7.79 -2.75 -15.59
C ASN A 21 6.79 -3.26 -14.52
N GLY A 22 7.15 -3.17 -13.23
CA GLY A 22 6.37 -3.71 -12.13
C GLY A 22 5.36 -2.72 -11.57
N ALA A 23 4.16 -3.20 -11.22
CA ALA A 23 3.16 -2.40 -10.49
C ALA A 23 3.47 -2.24 -8.99
N ARG A 24 4.44 -3.02 -8.48
CA ARG A 24 4.81 -3.08 -7.07
C ARG A 24 5.70 -1.87 -6.74
N PRO A 25 5.27 -0.98 -5.82
CA PRO A 25 6.10 0.14 -5.43
C PRO A 25 7.29 -0.31 -4.58
N ASN A 26 8.37 0.46 -4.63
CA ASN A 26 9.50 0.30 -3.74
C ASN A 26 9.08 0.72 -2.32
N ARG A 27 9.33 -0.16 -1.35
CA ARG A 27 8.89 -0.02 0.04
C ARG A 27 10.05 -0.20 1.02
N ALA A 28 11.27 -0.20 0.52
CA ALA A 28 12.45 -0.12 1.37
C ALA A 28 12.55 1.28 1.97
N ALA A 29 13.01 1.34 3.22
CA ALA A 29 13.42 2.57 3.88
C ALA A 29 14.83 2.36 4.45
N THR A 30 15.49 3.43 4.86
CA THR A 30 16.91 3.40 5.28
C THR A 30 17.22 2.31 6.32
N SER A 31 16.39 2.18 7.36
CA SER A 31 16.59 1.26 8.47
C SER A 31 15.58 0.11 8.51
N GLY A 32 14.80 -0.10 7.45
CA GLY A 32 13.72 -1.08 7.46
C GLY A 32 12.91 -1.17 6.18
N TYR A 33 11.69 -1.69 6.27
CA TYR A 33 10.81 -1.85 5.13
C TYR A 33 9.34 -1.82 5.51
N TRP A 34 8.51 -1.38 4.57
CA TRP A 34 7.05 -1.38 4.72
C TRP A 34 6.44 -2.65 4.12
N LYS A 35 5.70 -3.38 4.95
CA LYS A 35 4.97 -4.59 4.54
C LYS A 35 3.48 -4.27 4.48
N ALA A 36 2.84 -4.61 3.36
CA ALA A 36 1.39 -4.50 3.23
C ALA A 36 0.69 -5.40 4.28
N THR A 37 -0.40 -4.91 4.85
CA THR A 37 -1.22 -5.65 5.82
C THR A 37 -2.70 -5.44 5.49
N GLY A 38 -3.50 -6.47 5.78
CA GLY A 38 -4.93 -6.47 5.48
C GLY A 38 -5.24 -6.41 3.99
N THR A 39 -6.54 -6.26 3.71
CA THR A 39 -7.09 -6.11 2.36
C THR A 39 -7.20 -4.64 1.99
N ASP A 40 -6.88 -4.31 0.74
CA ASP A 40 -7.05 -2.97 0.19
C ASP A 40 -8.51 -2.52 0.27
N LYS A 41 -8.76 -1.31 0.79
CA LYS A 41 -10.10 -0.75 0.92
C LYS A 41 -10.40 0.19 -0.25
N PRO A 42 -11.52 0.02 -0.98
CA PRO A 42 -11.92 0.99 -2.00
C PRO A 42 -12.31 2.32 -1.34
N ILE A 43 -12.02 3.41 -2.02
CA ILE A 43 -12.47 4.76 -1.64
C ILE A 43 -13.55 5.14 -2.64
N LEU A 44 -14.76 5.36 -2.13
CA LEU A 44 -15.92 5.74 -2.92
C LEU A 44 -16.20 7.23 -2.77
N THR A 45 -16.83 7.83 -3.77
CA THR A 45 -17.44 9.16 -3.66
C THR A 45 -18.44 9.20 -2.50
N SER A 46 -18.79 10.40 -2.01
CA SER A 46 -19.79 10.57 -0.94
C SER A 46 -21.11 9.85 -1.20
N GLY A 47 -21.57 9.78 -2.47
CA GLY A 47 -22.76 9.03 -2.86
C GLY A 47 -22.56 7.52 -3.07
N GLY A 48 -21.38 6.97 -2.82
CA GLY A 48 -21.08 5.53 -2.95
C GLY A 48 -21.04 4.98 -4.39
N MET A 49 -21.44 5.76 -5.39
CA MET A 49 -21.64 5.28 -6.77
C MET A 49 -20.34 5.08 -7.54
N GLN A 50 -19.28 5.83 -7.24
CA GLN A 50 -18.04 5.81 -8.03
C GLN A 50 -16.82 5.56 -7.15
N LYS A 51 -15.94 4.66 -7.60
CA LYS A 51 -14.65 4.39 -6.95
C LYS A 51 -13.62 5.43 -7.41
N VAL A 52 -13.15 6.24 -6.48
CA VAL A 52 -12.14 7.28 -6.74
C VAL A 52 -10.73 6.84 -6.38
N GLY A 53 -10.58 5.77 -5.60
CA GLY A 53 -9.26 5.32 -5.19
C GLY A 53 -9.24 4.04 -4.37
N VAL A 54 -8.07 3.79 -3.78
CA VAL A 54 -7.78 2.65 -2.91
C VAL A 54 -6.92 3.12 -1.73
N LYS A 55 -7.26 2.65 -0.53
CA LYS A 55 -6.45 2.77 0.70
C LYS A 55 -5.80 1.43 1.00
N LYS A 56 -4.47 1.40 1.07
CA LYS A 56 -3.67 0.23 1.47
C LYS A 56 -3.01 0.49 2.82
N ALA A 57 -3.12 -0.45 3.75
CA ALA A 57 -2.45 -0.36 5.05
C ALA A 57 -1.08 -1.06 4.99
N LEU A 58 -0.09 -0.46 5.66
CA LEU A 58 1.26 -0.99 5.77
C LEU A 58 1.74 -0.89 7.21
N VAL A 59 2.58 -1.86 7.59
CA VAL A 59 3.29 -1.88 8.87
C VAL A 59 4.78 -1.78 8.58
N PHE A 60 5.49 -0.96 9.34
CA PHE A 60 6.93 -0.87 9.26
C PHE A 60 7.61 -1.99 10.06
N TYR A 61 8.62 -2.58 9.44
CA TYR A 61 9.52 -3.52 10.06
C TYR A 61 10.93 -2.93 10.09
N GLY A 62 11.54 -2.85 11.27
CA GLY A 62 12.93 -2.43 11.44
C GLY A 62 13.89 -3.56 11.11
N GLY A 63 15.00 -3.25 10.43
CA GLY A 63 16.01 -4.23 9.99
C GLY A 63 15.76 -4.80 8.59
N ARG A 64 16.51 -5.82 8.22
CA ARG A 64 16.49 -6.40 6.87
C ARG A 64 15.49 -7.57 6.78
N PRO A 65 14.69 -7.68 5.69
CA PRO A 65 13.90 -8.88 5.45
C PRO A 65 14.77 -10.14 5.37
N PRO A 66 14.28 -11.33 5.79
CA PRO A 66 12.99 -11.57 6.43
C PRO A 66 13.00 -11.37 7.96
N LYS A 67 14.16 -11.08 8.57
CA LYS A 67 14.36 -11.02 10.02
C LYS A 67 13.97 -9.68 10.66
N GLY A 68 13.18 -8.86 9.97
CA GLY A 68 12.78 -7.56 10.49
C GLY A 68 11.84 -7.66 11.69
N VAL A 69 11.96 -6.74 12.64
CA VAL A 69 11.09 -6.67 13.82
C VAL A 69 9.89 -5.77 13.52
N LYS A 70 8.69 -6.28 13.75
CA LYS A 70 7.44 -5.52 13.57
C LYS A 70 7.42 -4.34 14.55
N THR A 71 7.05 -3.16 14.06
CA THR A 71 6.87 -1.97 14.90
C THR A 71 5.40 -1.56 14.96
N ASN A 72 5.11 -0.52 15.76
CA ASN A 72 3.78 0.10 15.84
C ASN A 72 3.58 1.20 14.78
N TRP A 73 4.56 1.45 13.92
CA TRP A 73 4.43 2.43 12.83
C TRP A 73 3.50 1.88 11.74
N ILE A 74 2.41 2.61 11.52
CA ILE A 74 1.40 2.32 10.51
C ILE A 74 1.45 3.41 9.44
N MET A 75 1.33 2.99 8.18
CA MET A 75 1.13 3.89 7.05
C MET A 75 -0.14 3.50 6.31
N HIS A 76 -0.94 4.49 5.97
CA HIS A 76 -2.05 4.36 5.05
C HIS A 76 -1.68 5.00 3.71
N GLU A 77 -1.43 4.17 2.70
CA GLU A 77 -1.13 4.62 1.34
C GLU A 77 -2.44 4.79 0.57
N TYR A 78 -2.72 6.02 0.14
CA TYR A 78 -3.90 6.37 -0.65
C TYR A 78 -3.49 6.54 -2.11
N ARG A 79 -4.25 5.96 -3.03
CA ARG A 79 -4.01 6.06 -4.48
C ARG A 79 -5.30 6.31 -5.22
N LEU A 80 -5.24 7.14 -6.25
CA LEU A 80 -6.34 7.31 -7.20
C LEU A 80 -6.49 6.07 -8.08
N VAL A 81 -7.67 5.88 -8.65
CA VAL A 81 -7.85 4.99 -9.80
C VAL A 81 -7.14 5.61 -11.01
N ASP A 82 -6.34 4.82 -11.73
CA ASP A 82 -5.65 5.31 -12.93
C ASP A 82 -6.70 5.65 -14.00
N SER A 83 -6.91 6.94 -14.27
CA SER A 83 -7.83 7.43 -15.30
C SER A 83 -7.28 7.30 -16.74
N GLY A 84 -6.20 6.55 -16.96
CA GLY A 84 -5.58 6.47 -18.30
C GLY A 84 -4.75 5.23 -18.62
N HIS A 85 -4.71 4.19 -17.77
CA HIS A 85 -4.02 2.95 -18.12
C HIS A 85 -4.86 1.76 -17.64
N SER A 86 -5.82 1.36 -18.48
CA SER A 86 -6.51 0.08 -18.41
C SER A 86 -5.48 -1.05 -18.46
N LYS A 87 -4.97 -1.48 -17.30
CA LYS A 87 -4.48 -2.85 -17.16
C LYS A 87 -5.66 -3.68 -16.64
N PRO A 88 -6.11 -4.70 -17.39
CA PRO A 88 -7.23 -5.51 -16.96
C PRO A 88 -6.87 -6.15 -15.62
N ASN A 89 -7.82 -6.03 -14.70
CA ASN A 89 -7.77 -6.55 -13.35
C ASN A 89 -7.54 -8.07 -13.41
N SER A 90 -6.33 -8.55 -13.21
CA SER A 90 -6.06 -9.98 -12.99
C SER A 90 -6.30 -10.34 -11.52
N ASP A 91 -7.50 -10.06 -11.02
CA ASP A 91 -8.04 -10.64 -9.79
C ASP A 91 -9.10 -11.68 -10.19
N VAL A 92 -8.65 -12.71 -10.93
CA VAL A 92 -9.38 -13.98 -11.00
C VAL A 92 -8.76 -14.86 -9.93
N GLY A 93 -9.52 -15.09 -8.86
CA GLY A 93 -9.10 -15.88 -7.72
C GLY A 93 -8.73 -17.30 -8.12
N ASN A 94 -7.48 -17.69 -7.86
CA ASN A 94 -7.06 -19.08 -7.96
C ASN A 94 -7.24 -19.73 -6.58
N LYS A 95 -8.46 -20.21 -6.30
CA LYS A 95 -8.66 -21.24 -5.27
C LYS A 95 -8.02 -22.53 -5.80
N LYS A 96 -6.76 -22.80 -5.44
CA LYS A 96 -6.24 -24.16 -5.48
C LYS A 96 -6.04 -24.64 -4.05
N ALA A 97 -6.88 -25.60 -3.68
CA ALA A 97 -6.71 -26.46 -2.54
C ALA A 97 -5.31 -27.10 -2.60
N SER A 98 -4.60 -27.05 -1.48
CA SER A 98 -3.40 -27.86 -1.27
C SER A 98 -3.58 -28.56 0.07
N LEU A 99 -4.13 -29.77 0.01
CA LEU A 99 -3.91 -30.80 1.02
C LEU A 99 -2.50 -31.34 0.78
N ARG A 100 -1.62 -31.13 1.75
CA ARG A 100 -0.53 -32.04 2.04
C ARG A 100 -0.23 -31.98 3.53
#